data_AF-A0A517SFT6-F1
#
_entry.id   AF-A0A517SFT6-F1
#
_cell.length_a   1.000
_cell.length_b   1.000
_cell.length_c   1.000
_cell.angle_alpha   90.00
_cell.angle_beta   90.00
_cell.angle_gamma   90.00
#
_symmetry.space_group_name_H-M   'P 1'
#
loop_
_entity.id
_entity.type
_entity.pdbx_description
1 polymer ?
#
loop_
_entity_poly.entity_id
_entity_poly.type
_entity_poly.pdbx_seq_one_letter_code
_entity_poly.pdbx_strand_id
1 'polypeptide(L)'
;MTDSRIRLRAPVLAAILTFILPGLGHLFQGRVFKGLVYGVCITGMFLYGSALAEWKAIQAPPFEYRMKNRTLLALKYAAQFGMGTPAVAALLQTRRYLSDENRIPRTLAAPITAPFEGTFTTYPTDAGRLDTPVKGTLSLETVQGGFGETIGGKFTGSTGDGKQVELTLKESVDLDRPIAADWNRHVSGDAHQSDGTSGQLNGSIPRPLTNWFGAPLDDTEEQELEGRLGKWHELAVVLTWIAGLLNMLAIWDALEGPAYGYNDDPHGGPQPDSGPAPGKKPAAKPAATAV
;
A
#
# COMPACT_ATOMS: atom_id res chain seq x y z
N MET A 1 1.60 14.06 -31.42
CA MET A 1 1.04 13.43 -32.64
C MET A 1 1.12 11.93 -32.42
N THR A 2 -0.02 11.25 -32.30
CA THR A 2 -0.05 9.78 -32.13
C THR A 2 0.39 9.11 -33.43
N ASP A 3 1.35 8.20 -33.35
CA ASP A 3 1.81 7.42 -34.50
C ASP A 3 0.65 6.62 -35.11
N SER A 4 0.40 6.80 -36.41
CA SER A 4 -0.66 6.12 -37.15
C SER A 4 -0.44 4.61 -37.28
N ARG A 5 0.76 4.10 -36.95
CA ARG A 5 1.12 2.68 -37.07
C ARG A 5 0.52 1.80 -35.95
N ILE A 6 0.07 2.37 -34.83
CA ILE A 6 -0.51 1.62 -33.70
C ILE A 6 -1.90 2.13 -33.35
N ARG A 7 -2.89 1.24 -33.38
CA ARG A 7 -4.26 1.55 -32.97
C ARG A 7 -4.39 1.55 -31.44
N LEU A 8 -4.27 2.72 -30.82
CA LEU A 8 -4.48 2.89 -29.38
C LEU A 8 -5.98 2.86 -29.05
N ARG A 9 -6.45 1.75 -28.47
CA ARG A 9 -7.82 1.61 -27.98
C ARG A 9 -8.01 2.46 -26.72
N ALA A 10 -8.87 3.47 -26.79
CA ALA A 10 -9.24 4.36 -25.68
C ALA A 10 -8.04 4.74 -24.78
N PRO A 11 -7.09 5.55 -25.29
CA PRO A 11 -5.80 5.80 -24.64
C PRO A 11 -5.92 6.38 -23.23
N VAL A 12 -6.91 7.26 -23.00
CA VAL A 12 -7.18 7.82 -21.66
C VAL A 12 -7.61 6.73 -20.68
N LEU A 13 -8.50 5.82 -21.09
CA LEU A 13 -8.92 4.72 -20.24
C LEU A 13 -7.76 3.77 -19.93
N ALA A 14 -6.91 3.50 -20.93
CA ALA A 14 -5.71 2.68 -20.72
C ALA A 14 -4.75 3.33 -19.72
N ALA A 15 -4.52 4.65 -19.81
CA ALA A 15 -3.71 5.39 -18.85
C ALA A 15 -4.27 5.29 -17.42
N ILE A 16 -5.59 5.45 -17.25
CA ILE A 16 -6.27 5.28 -15.95
C ILE A 16 -6.11 3.86 -15.41
N LEU A 17 -6.29 2.84 -16.26
CA LEU A 17 -6.12 1.44 -15.86
C LEU A 17 -4.67 1.15 -15.43
N THR A 18 -3.67 1.65 -16.17
CA THR A 18 -2.25 1.53 -15.80
C THR A 18 -1.92 2.28 -14.50
N PHE A 19 -2.57 3.42 -14.25
CA PHE A 19 -2.45 4.12 -12.97
C PHE A 19 -3.02 3.29 -11.82
N ILE A 20 -4.20 2.68 -11.97
CA ILE A 20 -4.80 1.83 -10.94
C ILE A 20 -3.93 0.59 -10.66
N LEU A 21 -3.47 -0.07 -11.71
CA LEU A 21 -2.61 -1.26 -11.64
C LEU A 21 -1.59 -1.24 -12.79
N PRO A 22 -0.27 -1.30 -12.48
CA PRO A 22 0.76 -1.28 -13.51
C PRO A 22 0.53 -2.34 -14.60
N GLY A 23 0.66 -1.93 -15.87
CA GLY A 23 0.52 -2.80 -17.05
C GLY A 23 -0.91 -3.11 -17.49
N LEU A 24 -1.94 -2.80 -16.70
CA LEU A 24 -3.33 -3.16 -17.02
C LEU A 24 -3.87 -2.44 -18.27
N GLY A 25 -3.52 -1.16 -18.47
CA GLY A 25 -3.91 -0.42 -19.67
C GLY A 25 -3.33 -0.99 -20.96
N HIS A 26 -2.10 -1.50 -20.91
CA HIS A 26 -1.45 -2.14 -22.06
C HIS A 26 -2.11 -3.47 -22.40
N LEU A 27 -2.49 -4.27 -21.40
CA LEU A 27 -3.29 -5.48 -21.61
C LEU A 27 -4.64 -5.13 -22.25
N PHE A 28 -5.32 -4.09 -21.77
CA PHE A 28 -6.59 -3.61 -22.34
C PHE A 28 -6.46 -3.18 -23.82
N GLN A 29 -5.33 -2.60 -24.19
CA GLN A 29 -5.02 -2.22 -25.57
C GLN A 29 -4.54 -3.40 -26.45
N GLY A 30 -4.43 -4.61 -25.90
CA GLY A 30 -3.92 -5.79 -26.61
C GLY A 30 -2.40 -5.88 -26.68
N ARG A 31 -1.66 -4.99 -26.00
CA ARG A 31 -0.19 -4.97 -25.94
C ARG A 31 0.31 -5.88 -24.82
N VAL A 32 0.08 -7.19 -24.99
CA VAL A 32 0.25 -8.21 -23.93
C VAL A 32 1.67 -8.25 -23.37
N PHE A 33 2.69 -8.29 -24.22
CA PHE A 33 4.09 -8.35 -23.77
C PHE A 33 4.47 -7.18 -22.86
N LYS A 34 4.17 -5.95 -23.29
CA LYS A 34 4.41 -4.74 -22.49
C LYS A 34 3.62 -4.75 -21.18
N GLY A 35 2.34 -5.11 -21.25
CA GLY A 35 1.48 -5.19 -20.07
C GLY A 35 2.00 -6.17 -19.03
N LEU A 36 2.50 -7.34 -19.45
CA LEU A 36 3.10 -8.31 -18.55
C LEU A 36 4.43 -7.83 -17.96
N VAL A 37 5.33 -7.27 -18.79
CA VAL A 37 6.62 -6.75 -18.31
C VAL A 37 6.41 -5.62 -17.30
N TYR A 38 5.56 -4.63 -17.63
CA TYR A 38 5.24 -3.55 -16.71
C TYR A 38 4.55 -4.06 -15.45
N GLY A 39 3.52 -4.92 -15.60
CA GLY A 39 2.80 -5.48 -14.47
C GLY A 39 3.70 -6.24 -13.51
N VAL A 40 4.53 -7.16 -14.01
CA VAL A 40 5.40 -7.99 -13.16
C VAL A 40 6.57 -7.19 -12.59
N CYS A 41 7.29 -6.42 -13.40
CA CYS A 41 8.49 -5.72 -12.93
C CYS A 41 8.14 -4.56 -11.99
N ILE A 42 7.16 -3.74 -12.34
CA ILE A 42 6.82 -2.55 -11.55
C ILE A 42 6.10 -2.96 -10.27
N THR A 43 5.06 -3.81 -10.37
CA THR A 43 4.34 -4.29 -9.18
C THR A 43 5.25 -5.16 -8.32
N GLY A 44 6.07 -6.03 -8.90
CA GLY A 44 7.02 -6.86 -8.15
C GLY A 44 8.05 -6.02 -7.38
N MET A 45 8.63 -5.00 -8.01
CA MET A 45 9.55 -4.06 -7.35
C MET A 45 8.87 -3.32 -6.21
N PHE A 46 7.64 -2.85 -6.42
CA PHE A 46 6.86 -2.17 -5.41
C PHE A 46 6.52 -3.07 -4.21
N LEU A 47 6.07 -4.30 -4.47
CA LEU A 47 5.75 -5.27 -3.41
C LEU A 47 6.99 -5.66 -2.63
N TYR A 48 8.12 -5.88 -3.32
CA TYR A 48 9.39 -6.19 -2.67
C TYR A 48 9.90 -5.03 -1.81
N GLY A 49 9.88 -3.81 -2.35
CA GLY A 49 10.22 -2.61 -1.57
C GLY A 49 9.28 -2.40 -0.38
N SER A 50 7.97 -2.59 -0.57
CA SER A 50 6.99 -2.48 0.52
C SER A 50 7.24 -3.53 1.59
N ALA A 51 7.50 -4.78 1.21
CA ALA A 51 7.80 -5.86 2.17
C ALA A 51 9.08 -5.58 2.98
N LEU A 52 10.13 -5.06 2.35
CA LEU A 52 11.38 -4.67 3.04
C LEU A 52 11.18 -3.53 4.04
N ALA A 53 10.22 -2.64 3.79
CA ALA A 53 9.85 -1.56 4.71
C ALA A 53 8.67 -1.93 5.62
N GLU A 54 8.31 -3.21 5.73
CA GLU A 54 7.18 -3.68 6.55
C GLU A 54 5.85 -2.99 6.23
N TRP A 55 5.66 -2.67 4.95
CA TRP A 55 4.52 -1.95 4.41
C TRP A 55 4.37 -0.50 4.91
N LYS A 56 5.42 0.04 5.53
CA LYS A 56 5.52 1.42 6.05
C LYS A 56 6.29 2.36 5.10
N ALA A 57 6.57 1.92 3.87
CA ALA A 57 7.32 2.69 2.86
C ALA A 57 6.53 3.84 2.22
N ILE A 58 5.20 3.73 2.13
CA ILE A 58 4.36 4.74 1.46
C ILE A 58 3.81 5.67 2.53
N GLN A 59 4.24 6.92 2.47
CA GLN A 59 3.83 7.93 3.43
C GLN A 59 3.38 9.16 2.65
N ALA A 60 2.07 9.42 2.67
CA ALA A 60 1.55 10.67 2.14
C ALA A 60 1.83 11.79 3.16
N PRO A 61 2.37 12.94 2.72
CA PRO A 61 2.72 14.02 3.62
C PRO A 61 1.48 14.46 4.41
N PRO A 62 1.56 14.59 5.74
CA PRO A 62 0.49 15.21 6.50
C PRO A 62 0.31 16.65 6.02
N PHE A 63 -0.93 17.06 5.77
CA PHE A 63 -1.24 18.42 5.32
C PHE A 63 -0.87 19.48 6.38
N GLU A 64 -0.78 19.09 7.65
CA GLU A 64 -0.65 20.00 8.79
C GLU A 64 0.55 19.74 9.72
N TYR A 65 1.36 18.70 9.49
CA TYR A 65 2.46 18.34 10.42
C TYR A 65 3.86 18.50 9.81
N ARG A 66 4.70 19.25 10.54
CA ARG A 66 6.18 19.32 10.50
C ARG A 66 6.84 20.16 9.38
N MET A 67 7.19 21.38 9.78
CA MET A 67 7.85 22.43 8.99
C MET A 67 9.27 22.14 8.50
N LYS A 68 9.98 21.11 8.97
CA LYS A 68 11.45 21.06 8.74
C LYS A 68 11.85 20.58 7.34
N ASN A 69 11.02 19.76 6.65
CA ASN A 69 11.37 19.17 5.35
C ASN A 69 10.15 18.85 4.45
N ARG A 70 9.10 19.69 4.45
CA ARG A 70 7.87 19.48 3.65
C ARG A 70 8.15 19.20 2.16
N THR A 71 9.11 19.93 1.58
CA THR A 71 9.47 19.78 0.15
C THR A 71 10.06 18.40 -0.14
N LEU A 72 10.92 17.91 0.74
CA LEU A 72 11.52 16.58 0.59
C LEU A 72 10.44 15.51 0.69
N LEU A 73 9.58 15.57 1.71
CA LEU A 73 8.52 14.58 1.90
C LEU A 73 7.50 14.61 0.75
N ALA A 74 7.14 15.79 0.26
CA ALA A 74 6.30 15.93 -0.93
C ALA A 74 6.95 15.32 -2.17
N LEU A 75 8.27 15.47 -2.34
CA LEU A 75 9.01 14.86 -3.44
C LEU A 75 9.08 13.34 -3.31
N LYS A 76 9.34 12.82 -2.11
CA LYS A 76 9.32 11.37 -1.81
C LYS A 76 7.96 10.77 -2.21
N TYR A 77 6.86 11.40 -1.77
CA TYR A 77 5.53 10.95 -2.10
C TYR A 77 5.19 11.14 -3.59
N ALA A 78 5.60 12.25 -4.22
CA ALA A 78 5.38 12.47 -5.65
C ALA A 78 6.04 11.38 -6.51
N ALA A 79 7.21 10.89 -6.12
CA ALA A 79 7.86 9.77 -6.79
C ALA A 79 7.04 8.46 -6.65
N GLN A 80 6.37 8.25 -5.51
CA GLN A 80 5.51 7.09 -5.27
C GLN A 80 4.12 7.23 -5.89
N PHE A 81 3.65 8.45 -6.16
CA PHE A 81 2.28 8.72 -6.62
C PHE A 81 1.91 7.95 -7.89
N GLY A 82 2.88 7.70 -8.76
CA GLY A 82 2.71 6.91 -9.97
C GLY A 82 2.21 5.48 -9.72
N MET A 83 2.35 4.92 -8.50
CA MET A 83 1.75 3.63 -8.15
C MET A 83 0.21 3.64 -8.10
N GLY A 84 -0.40 4.82 -8.14
CA GLY A 84 -1.84 5.01 -8.16
C GLY A 84 -2.52 4.51 -6.91
N THR A 85 -3.18 3.34 -6.96
CA THR A 85 -4.08 2.88 -5.88
C THR A 85 -3.42 2.88 -4.49
N PRO A 86 -2.20 2.33 -4.29
CA PRO A 86 -1.51 2.40 -3.00
C PRO A 86 -1.24 3.82 -2.52
N ALA A 87 -0.83 4.71 -3.43
CA ALA A 87 -0.52 6.09 -3.10
C ALA A 87 -1.79 6.89 -2.75
N VAL A 88 -2.88 6.68 -3.49
CA VAL A 88 -4.19 7.30 -3.22
C VAL A 88 -4.75 6.79 -1.88
N ALA A 89 -4.64 5.49 -1.61
CA ALA A 89 -5.04 4.91 -0.32
C ALA A 89 -4.28 5.58 0.84
N ALA A 90 -2.96 5.75 0.71
CA ALA A 90 -2.17 6.47 1.71
C ALA A 90 -2.62 7.93 1.91
N LEU A 91 -2.97 8.65 0.83
CA LEU A 91 -3.47 10.02 0.94
C LEU A 91 -4.79 10.12 1.71
N LEU A 92 -5.73 9.22 1.41
CA LEU A 92 -7.00 9.11 2.13
C LEU A 92 -6.76 8.71 3.59
N GLN A 93 -5.81 7.82 3.82
CA GLN A 93 -5.46 7.35 5.16
C GLN A 93 -4.84 8.46 6.00
N THR A 94 -3.97 9.30 5.45
CA THR A 94 -3.41 10.46 6.14
C THR A 94 -4.51 11.42 6.59
N ARG A 95 -5.55 11.65 5.78
CA ARG A 95 -6.71 12.47 6.21
C ARG A 95 -7.47 11.85 7.38
N ARG A 96 -7.66 10.53 7.37
CA ARG A 96 -8.32 9.81 8.47
C ARG A 96 -7.45 9.77 9.72
N TYR A 97 -6.14 9.64 9.57
CA TYR A 97 -5.18 9.63 10.68
C TYR A 97 -5.14 10.98 11.40
N LEU A 98 -5.22 12.09 10.66
CA LEU A 98 -5.22 13.45 11.20
C LEU A 98 -6.60 13.91 11.71
N SER A 99 -7.66 13.14 11.49
CA SER A 99 -8.98 13.47 11.99
C SER A 99 -9.01 13.41 13.53
N ASP A 100 -9.75 14.32 14.16
CA ASP A 100 -9.99 14.34 15.61
C ASP A 100 -10.61 13.04 16.16
N GLU A 101 -11.22 12.24 15.27
CA GLU A 101 -11.75 10.91 15.60
C GLU A 101 -10.64 9.89 15.90
N ASN A 102 -9.44 10.04 15.33
CA ASN A 102 -8.31 9.12 15.50
C ASN A 102 -7.49 9.42 16.77
N ARG A 103 -8.16 9.36 17.91
CA ARG A 103 -7.56 9.50 19.24
C ARG A 103 -7.59 8.18 19.99
N ILE A 104 -6.80 8.09 21.06
CA ILE A 104 -6.87 6.97 22.01
C ILE A 104 -8.29 6.95 22.60
N PRO A 105 -9.09 5.89 22.32
CA PRO A 105 -10.47 5.84 22.78
C PRO A 105 -10.54 5.64 24.30
N ARG A 106 -11.44 6.38 24.94
CA ARG A 106 -11.86 6.10 26.33
C ARG A 106 -13.04 5.13 26.39
N THR A 107 -13.82 5.07 25.32
CA THR A 107 -14.99 4.21 25.16
C THR A 107 -15.01 3.61 23.76
N LEU A 108 -15.74 2.53 23.58
CA LEU A 108 -15.92 1.85 22.29
C LEU A 108 -17.28 2.19 21.69
N ALA A 109 -17.28 2.49 20.38
CA ALA A 109 -18.51 2.68 19.61
C ALA A 109 -19.27 1.35 19.38
N ALA A 110 -18.53 0.24 19.33
CA ALA A 110 -19.05 -1.11 19.24
C ALA A 110 -18.10 -2.09 19.96
N PRO A 111 -18.62 -3.20 20.51
CA PRO A 111 -17.78 -4.24 21.09
C PRO A 111 -16.78 -4.81 20.08
N ILE A 112 -15.57 -5.12 20.54
CA ILE A 112 -14.49 -5.67 19.72
C ILE A 112 -14.16 -7.07 20.23
N THR A 113 -14.25 -8.06 19.35
CA THR A 113 -13.75 -9.41 19.63
C THR A 113 -12.67 -9.75 18.62
N ALA A 114 -11.45 -9.98 19.08
CA ALA A 114 -10.29 -10.19 18.22
C ALA A 114 -9.31 -11.20 18.82
N PRO A 115 -8.50 -11.89 17.99
CA PRO A 115 -7.40 -12.68 18.50
C PRO A 115 -6.40 -11.76 19.21
N PHE A 116 -5.88 -12.23 20.34
CA PHE A 116 -4.94 -11.51 21.18
C PHE A 116 -3.70 -12.35 21.43
N GLU A 117 -2.55 -11.70 21.30
CA GLU A 117 -1.25 -12.27 21.64
C GLU A 117 -0.51 -11.27 22.53
N GLY A 118 0.03 -11.74 23.65
CA GLY A 118 0.68 -10.87 24.62
C GLY A 118 1.25 -11.62 25.82
N THR A 119 1.49 -10.87 26.88
CA THR A 119 1.99 -11.36 28.17
C THR A 119 1.05 -10.91 29.28
N PHE A 120 0.77 -11.82 30.20
CA PHE A 120 0.14 -11.54 31.47
C PHE A 120 1.22 -11.48 32.56
N THR A 121 1.49 -10.28 33.06
CA THR A 121 2.50 -10.01 34.07
C THR A 121 1.85 -10.00 35.45
N THR A 122 2.28 -10.90 36.33
CA THR A 122 1.82 -10.97 37.72
C THR A 122 2.98 -10.67 38.67
N TYR A 123 2.65 -10.35 39.93
CA TYR A 123 3.63 -10.09 40.98
C TYR A 123 3.40 -10.98 42.21
N PRO A 124 3.65 -12.30 42.13
CA PRO A 124 3.51 -13.18 43.29
C PRO A 124 4.52 -12.82 44.39
N THR A 125 4.10 -12.97 45.65
CA THR A 125 4.93 -12.66 46.84
C THR A 125 6.25 -13.44 46.87
N ASP A 126 6.27 -14.66 46.32
CA ASP A 126 7.41 -15.59 46.43
C ASP A 126 8.41 -15.52 45.26
N ALA A 127 8.01 -14.94 44.12
CA ALA A 127 8.76 -15.04 42.86
C ALA A 127 9.06 -13.69 42.18
N GLY A 128 8.53 -12.58 42.68
CA GLY A 128 8.73 -11.27 42.05
C GLY A 128 7.90 -11.11 40.78
N ARG A 129 8.47 -10.54 39.70
CA ARG A 129 7.76 -10.32 38.43
C ARG A 129 7.71 -11.61 37.62
N LEU A 130 6.50 -12.08 37.29
CA LEU A 130 6.28 -13.27 36.46
C LEU A 130 5.56 -12.89 35.16
N ASP A 131 6.28 -12.95 34.04
CA ASP A 131 5.76 -12.65 32.70
C ASP A 131 5.31 -13.95 32.02
N THR A 132 4.00 -14.13 31.89
CA THR A 132 3.39 -15.34 31.35
C THR A 132 2.90 -15.08 29.93
N PRO A 133 3.45 -15.68 28.87
CA PRO A 133 2.95 -15.49 27.51
C PRO A 133 1.55 -16.10 27.38
N VAL A 134 0.63 -15.37 26.76
CA VAL A 134 -0.77 -15.78 26.57
C VAL A 134 -1.21 -15.55 25.13
N LYS A 135 -1.98 -16.49 24.59
CA LYS A 135 -2.61 -16.41 23.27
C LYS A 135 -4.07 -16.82 23.38
N GLY A 136 -4.96 -16.08 22.74
CA GLY A 136 -6.39 -16.35 22.84
C GLY A 136 -7.26 -15.34 22.13
N THR A 137 -8.45 -15.15 22.65
CA THR A 137 -9.43 -14.18 22.17
C THR A 137 -9.67 -13.13 23.24
N LEU A 138 -9.61 -11.86 22.84
CA LEU A 138 -9.93 -10.71 23.69
C LEU A 138 -11.25 -10.12 23.22
N SER A 139 -12.20 -9.98 24.16
CA SER A 139 -13.47 -9.30 23.97
C SER A 139 -13.46 -8.02 24.77
N LEU A 140 -13.57 -6.86 24.11
CA LEU A 140 -13.61 -5.54 24.72
C LEU A 140 -14.97 -4.90 24.50
N GLU A 141 -15.48 -4.24 25.52
CA GLU A 141 -16.74 -3.50 25.48
C GLU A 141 -16.69 -2.26 26.37
N THR A 142 -17.62 -1.34 26.15
CA THR A 142 -17.78 -0.17 27.03
C THR A 142 -18.49 -0.61 28.29
N VAL A 143 -17.83 -0.47 29.43
CA VAL A 143 -18.36 -0.78 30.77
C VAL A 143 -18.49 0.48 31.60
N GLN A 144 -19.43 0.48 32.55
CA GLN A 144 -19.60 1.59 33.47
C GLN A 144 -18.61 1.44 34.63
N GLY A 145 -17.56 2.25 34.65
CA GLY A 145 -16.56 2.26 35.70
C GLY A 145 -16.79 3.33 36.76
N GLY A 146 -15.93 3.36 37.78
CA GLY A 146 -16.03 4.28 38.92
C GLY A 146 -15.90 5.76 38.58
N PHE A 147 -15.27 6.08 37.44
CA PHE A 147 -15.09 7.46 36.94
C PHE A 147 -15.83 7.75 35.63
N GLY A 148 -16.83 6.92 35.27
CA GLY A 148 -17.61 7.03 34.05
C GLY A 148 -17.44 5.83 33.12
N GLU A 149 -17.93 5.96 31.88
CA GLU A 149 -17.78 4.92 30.86
C GLU A 149 -16.30 4.71 30.50
N THR A 150 -15.87 3.45 30.49
CA THR A 150 -14.50 3.05 30.19
C THR A 150 -14.48 1.76 29.35
N ILE A 151 -13.32 1.37 28.87
CA ILE A 151 -13.13 0.09 28.17
C ILE A 151 -12.85 -0.97 29.23
N GLY A 152 -13.66 -2.03 29.21
CA GLY A 152 -13.44 -3.25 29.97
C GLY A 152 -13.51 -4.45 29.03
N GLY A 153 -13.35 -5.65 29.58
CA GLY A 153 -13.47 -6.83 28.74
C GLY A 153 -13.05 -8.13 29.40
N LYS A 154 -12.94 -9.15 28.56
CA LYS A 154 -12.58 -10.50 28.96
C LYS A 154 -11.61 -11.09 27.95
N PHE A 155 -10.57 -11.73 28.46
CA PHE A 155 -9.66 -12.55 27.69
C PHE A 155 -9.91 -14.02 28.00
N THR A 156 -10.00 -14.85 26.97
CA THR A 156 -10.11 -16.31 27.06
C THR A 156 -9.06 -16.93 26.16
N GLY A 157 -8.18 -17.75 26.70
CA GLY A 157 -7.10 -18.34 25.92
C GLY A 157 -6.28 -19.36 26.67
N SER A 158 -5.07 -19.58 26.19
CA SER A 158 -4.09 -20.45 26.81
C SER A 158 -2.78 -19.72 27.09
N THR A 159 -2.16 -20.06 28.19
CA THR A 159 -0.76 -19.74 28.49
C THR A 159 0.18 -20.48 27.53
N GLY A 160 1.44 -20.03 27.40
CA GLY A 160 2.50 -20.74 26.66
C GLY A 160 2.64 -22.22 27.04
N ASP A 161 2.33 -22.58 28.29
CA ASP A 161 2.32 -23.97 28.80
C ASP A 161 1.05 -24.77 28.44
N GLY A 162 0.15 -24.20 27.64
CA GLY A 162 -1.10 -24.84 27.23
C GLY A 162 -2.22 -24.84 28.27
N LYS A 163 -2.00 -24.27 29.45
CA LYS A 163 -3.04 -24.09 30.48
C LYS A 163 -4.09 -23.10 30.02
N GLN A 164 -5.37 -23.45 30.14
CA GLN A 164 -6.46 -22.52 29.85
C GLN A 164 -6.52 -21.43 30.94
N VAL A 165 -6.64 -20.19 30.49
CA VAL A 165 -6.72 -19.02 31.36
C VAL A 165 -7.85 -18.13 30.88
N GLU A 166 -8.65 -17.70 31.86
CA GLU A 166 -9.71 -16.74 31.69
C GLU A 166 -9.39 -15.52 32.57
N LEU A 167 -9.25 -14.37 31.93
CA LEU A 167 -8.92 -13.11 32.60
C LEU A 167 -10.06 -12.11 32.38
N THR A 168 -10.46 -11.43 33.44
CA THR A 168 -11.39 -10.30 33.38
C THR A 168 -10.58 -9.01 33.45
N LEU A 169 -10.67 -8.18 32.42
CA LEU A 169 -10.01 -6.88 32.40
C LEU A 169 -10.86 -5.87 33.16
N LYS A 170 -10.25 -5.18 34.12
CA LYS A 170 -10.91 -4.14 34.93
C LYS A 170 -11.05 -2.84 34.16
N GLU A 171 -11.81 -1.94 34.77
CA GLU A 171 -12.01 -0.55 34.37
C GLU A 171 -10.67 0.08 33.94
N SER A 172 -10.66 0.79 32.80
CA SER A 172 -9.49 1.41 32.14
C SER A 172 -8.51 0.47 31.43
N VAL A 173 -9.01 -0.28 30.44
CA VAL A 173 -8.15 -0.86 29.40
C VAL A 173 -7.66 0.24 28.45
N ASP A 174 -6.35 0.43 28.39
CA ASP A 174 -5.71 1.29 27.39
C ASP A 174 -5.66 0.55 26.05
N LEU A 175 -6.30 1.16 25.06
CA LEU A 175 -6.37 0.65 23.71
C LEU A 175 -5.81 1.72 22.78
N ASP A 176 -4.81 1.38 21.98
CA ASP A 176 -4.17 2.36 21.11
C ASP A 176 -5.16 2.93 20.07
N ARG A 177 -4.79 4.00 19.37
CA ARG A 177 -5.64 4.66 18.38
C ARG A 177 -6.16 3.70 17.30
N PRO A 178 -7.37 3.93 16.74
CA PRO A 178 -7.94 3.07 15.72
C PRO A 178 -7.10 2.97 14.44
N ILE A 179 -6.44 4.07 14.05
CA ILE A 179 -5.66 4.19 12.81
C ILE A 179 -4.21 4.54 13.14
N ALA A 180 -3.28 3.65 12.80
CA ALA A 180 -1.83 3.84 12.96
C ALA A 180 -1.08 2.94 11.96
N ALA A 181 0.19 3.24 11.67
CA ALA A 181 0.98 2.50 10.68
C ALA A 181 1.27 1.05 11.07
N ASP A 182 1.22 0.71 12.36
CA ASP A 182 1.46 -0.65 12.80
C ASP A 182 0.24 -1.58 12.56
N TRP A 183 0.50 -2.81 12.14
CA TRP A 183 -0.52 -3.82 11.86
C TRP A 183 -1.11 -4.42 13.13
N ASN A 184 -0.47 -4.20 14.29
CA ASN A 184 -0.91 -4.63 15.60
C ASN A 184 -1.35 -3.43 16.45
N ARG A 185 -2.56 -3.48 16.99
CA ARG A 185 -3.10 -2.51 17.93
C ARG A 185 -2.75 -2.92 19.34
N HIS A 186 -1.93 -2.10 19.98
CA HIS A 186 -1.53 -2.34 21.35
C HIS A 186 -2.73 -2.26 22.30
N VAL A 187 -2.79 -3.20 23.24
CA VAL A 187 -3.77 -3.24 24.31
C VAL A 187 -3.05 -3.52 25.61
N SER A 188 -3.29 -2.69 26.62
CA SER A 188 -2.79 -2.90 27.96
C SER A 188 -3.86 -2.61 29.00
N GLY A 189 -3.90 -3.38 30.08
CA GLY A 189 -4.83 -3.11 31.17
C GLY A 189 -4.66 -4.08 32.32
N ASP A 190 -5.21 -3.71 33.47
CA ASP A 190 -5.24 -4.58 34.63
C ASP A 190 -6.25 -5.71 34.42
N ALA A 191 -5.82 -6.93 34.71
CA ALA A 191 -6.62 -8.12 34.53
C ALA A 191 -6.56 -9.02 35.77
N HIS A 192 -7.69 -9.64 36.07
CA HIS A 192 -7.85 -10.53 37.21
C HIS A 192 -8.31 -11.91 36.75
N GLN A 193 -7.74 -12.93 37.37
CA GLN A 193 -8.14 -14.32 37.21
C GLN A 193 -9.15 -14.71 38.30
N SER A 194 -9.97 -15.72 38.03
CA SER A 194 -11.00 -16.21 38.97
C SER A 194 -10.44 -16.78 40.27
N ASP A 195 -9.17 -17.16 40.30
CA ASP A 195 -8.45 -17.62 41.48
C ASP A 195 -8.01 -16.49 42.43
N GLY A 196 -8.32 -15.23 42.06
CA GLY A 196 -7.95 -14.03 42.82
C GLY A 196 -6.63 -13.41 42.39
N THR A 197 -5.89 -14.04 41.48
CA THR A 197 -4.63 -13.50 40.94
C THR A 197 -4.90 -12.22 40.14
N SER A 198 -4.15 -11.16 40.43
CA SER A 198 -4.17 -9.90 39.68
C SER A 198 -2.86 -9.69 38.94
N GLY A 199 -2.94 -9.12 37.74
CA GLY A 199 -1.77 -8.76 36.96
C GLY A 199 -2.10 -7.75 35.87
N GLN A 200 -1.09 -7.40 35.10
CA GLN A 200 -1.23 -6.52 33.93
C GLN A 200 -1.22 -7.39 32.68
N LEU A 201 -2.27 -7.28 31.87
CA LEU A 201 -2.31 -7.86 30.54
C LEU A 201 -1.75 -6.85 29.55
N ASN A 202 -0.73 -7.23 28.79
CA ASN A 202 -0.12 -6.39 27.78
C ASN A 202 0.04 -7.21 26.49
N GLY A 203 -0.42 -6.70 25.36
CA GLY A 203 -0.26 -7.38 24.09
C GLY A 203 -0.87 -6.61 22.94
N SER A 204 -1.34 -7.35 21.95
CA SER A 204 -1.85 -6.73 20.73
C SER A 204 -3.01 -7.51 20.12
N ILE A 205 -3.88 -6.77 19.45
CA ILE A 205 -4.92 -7.28 18.56
C ILE A 205 -4.64 -6.83 17.12
N PRO A 206 -4.99 -7.60 16.08
CA PRO A 206 -4.72 -7.20 14.70
C PRO A 206 -5.54 -5.97 14.30
N ARG A 207 -4.91 -5.01 13.61
CA ARG A 207 -5.60 -3.90 12.95
C ARG A 207 -6.11 -4.35 11.57
N PRO A 208 -7.33 -3.96 11.19
CA PRO A 208 -7.81 -4.14 9.82
C PRO A 208 -6.92 -3.44 8.80
N LEU A 209 -6.76 -4.01 7.60
CA LEU A 209 -5.96 -3.44 6.50
C LEU A 209 -6.28 -1.96 6.22
N THR A 210 -7.57 -1.61 6.26
CA THR A 210 -8.07 -0.25 6.03
C THR A 210 -7.67 0.75 7.12
N ASN A 211 -7.15 0.29 8.25
CA ASN A 211 -6.79 1.14 9.39
C ASN A 211 -5.27 1.28 9.57
N TRP A 212 -4.46 0.47 8.89
CA TRP A 212 -3.00 0.59 8.97
C TRP A 212 -2.29 0.87 7.65
N PHE A 213 -2.81 0.36 6.53
CA PHE A 213 -2.11 0.50 5.25
C PHE A 213 -2.01 1.96 4.81
N GLY A 214 -0.78 2.43 4.56
CA GLY A 214 -0.52 3.81 4.15
C GLY A 214 -0.81 4.86 5.22
N ALA A 215 -1.03 4.46 6.48
CA ALA A 215 -1.11 5.41 7.58
C ALA A 215 0.28 6.04 7.83
N PRO A 216 0.34 7.33 8.15
CA PRO A 216 1.60 8.00 8.44
C PRO A 216 2.21 7.45 9.73
N LEU A 217 3.52 7.53 9.84
CA LEU A 217 4.27 7.18 11.04
C LEU A 217 4.40 8.40 11.94
N ASP A 218 4.33 8.18 13.26
CA ASP A 218 4.80 9.16 14.23
C ASP A 218 6.35 9.18 14.28
N ASP A 219 6.94 10.22 14.85
CA ASP A 219 8.40 10.37 14.88
C ASP A 219 9.11 9.21 15.58
N THR A 220 8.49 8.74 16.67
CA THR A 220 9.03 7.65 17.46
C THR A 220 8.99 6.37 16.64
N GLU A 221 7.90 6.12 15.91
CA GLU A 221 7.76 4.97 15.03
C GLU A 221 8.74 5.06 13.85
N GLU A 222 8.94 6.25 13.27
CA GLU A 222 9.91 6.49 12.20
C GLU A 222 11.33 6.22 12.69
N GLN A 223 11.72 6.77 13.85
CA GLN A 223 13.04 6.53 14.44
C GLN A 223 13.28 5.08 14.83
N GLU A 224 12.27 4.39 15.38
CA GLU A 224 12.36 2.97 15.69
C GLU A 224 12.49 2.11 14.43
N LEU A 225 11.72 2.44 13.39
CA LEU A 225 11.77 1.75 12.11
C LEU A 225 13.14 1.94 11.44
N GLU A 226 13.64 3.17 11.39
CA GLU A 226 14.97 3.50 10.87
C GLU A 226 16.08 2.84 11.71
N GLY A 227 15.96 2.85 13.04
CA GLY A 227 16.93 2.22 13.93
C GLY A 227 17.00 0.71 13.75
N ARG A 228 15.87 0.05 13.49
CA ARG A 228 15.79 -1.41 13.34
C ARG A 228 16.14 -1.91 11.94
N LEU A 229 15.68 -1.24 10.89
CA LEU A 229 15.95 -1.63 9.50
C LEU A 229 17.25 -1.01 8.96
N GLY A 230 17.67 0.13 9.48
CA GLY A 230 18.84 0.86 9.03
C GLY A 230 18.82 1.12 7.52
N LYS A 231 19.90 0.74 6.83
CA LYS A 231 20.06 0.94 5.38
C LYS A 231 19.02 0.23 4.53
N TRP A 232 18.41 -0.84 5.04
CA TRP A 232 17.37 -1.56 4.31
C TRP A 232 16.10 -0.73 4.15
N HIS A 233 15.81 0.16 5.11
CA HIS A 233 14.67 1.07 5.02
C HIS A 233 14.83 2.04 3.84
N GLU A 234 15.99 2.70 3.75
CA GLU A 234 16.29 3.63 2.65
C GLU A 234 16.23 2.93 1.28
N LEU A 235 16.82 1.73 1.16
CA LEU A 235 16.73 0.95 -0.07
C LEU A 235 15.29 0.59 -0.43
N ALA A 236 14.50 0.16 0.55
CA ALA A 236 13.10 -0.19 0.37
C ALA A 236 12.28 1.00 -0.15
N VAL A 237 12.46 2.16 0.47
CA VAL A 237 11.81 3.40 0.06
C VAL A 237 12.24 3.80 -1.35
N VAL A 238 13.53 3.76 -1.68
CA VAL A 238 14.04 4.04 -3.04
C VAL A 238 13.45 3.10 -4.09
N LEU A 239 13.32 1.80 -3.79
CA LEU A 239 12.67 0.85 -4.71
C LEU A 239 11.21 1.24 -5.00
N THR A 240 10.47 1.69 -3.99
CA THR A 240 9.09 2.18 -4.21
C THR A 240 9.04 3.47 -5.02
N TRP A 241 10.04 4.36 -4.89
CA TRP A 241 10.17 5.57 -5.71
C TRP A 241 10.42 5.23 -7.17
N ILE A 242 11.41 4.36 -7.42
CA ILE A 242 11.74 3.90 -8.78
C ILE A 242 10.51 3.27 -9.41
N ALA A 243 9.82 2.39 -8.67
CA ALA A 243 8.64 1.72 -9.16
C ALA A 243 7.52 2.72 -9.52
N GLY A 244 7.24 3.72 -8.67
CA GLY A 244 6.25 4.77 -8.97
C GLY A 244 6.62 5.62 -10.19
N LEU A 245 7.89 6.02 -10.31
CA LEU A 245 8.39 6.77 -11.48
C LEU A 245 8.32 5.94 -12.77
N LEU A 246 8.66 4.65 -12.71
CA LEU A 246 8.53 3.72 -13.84
C LEU A 246 7.07 3.56 -14.25
N ASN A 247 6.14 3.49 -13.29
CA ASN A 247 4.73 3.42 -13.62
C ASN A 247 4.24 4.70 -14.29
N MET A 248 4.77 5.86 -13.90
CA MET A 248 4.46 7.11 -14.61
C MET A 248 4.86 7.06 -16.08
N LEU A 249 6.03 6.50 -16.39
CA LEU A 249 6.45 6.28 -17.78
C LEU A 249 5.56 5.27 -18.51
N ALA A 250 5.12 4.22 -17.82
CA ALA A 250 4.17 3.26 -18.37
C ALA A 250 2.81 3.91 -18.67
N ILE A 251 2.30 4.79 -17.80
CA ILE A 251 1.08 5.56 -18.02
C ILE A 251 1.22 6.43 -19.28
N TRP A 252 2.37 7.09 -19.45
CA TRP A 252 2.65 7.85 -20.67
C TRP A 252 2.63 6.95 -21.92
N ASP A 253 3.31 5.80 -21.89
CA ASP A 253 3.29 4.82 -23.00
C ASP A 253 1.87 4.26 -23.27
N ALA A 254 1.00 4.20 -22.26
CA ALA A 254 -0.41 3.85 -22.40
C ALA A 254 -1.23 4.92 -23.14
N LEU A 255 -0.90 6.18 -22.90
CA LEU A 255 -1.62 7.34 -23.42
C LEU A 255 -1.20 7.69 -24.87
N GLU A 256 0.09 7.81 -25.13
CA GLU A 256 0.61 8.30 -26.42
C GLU A 256 1.08 7.18 -27.36
N GLY A 257 1.31 5.98 -26.81
CA GLY A 257 1.95 4.87 -27.52
C GLY A 257 3.48 4.84 -27.33
N PRO A 258 4.17 3.84 -27.90
CA PRO A 258 5.62 3.77 -27.84
C PRO A 258 6.28 5.01 -28.45
N ALA A 259 7.31 5.50 -27.77
CA ALA A 259 8.27 6.41 -28.37
C ALA A 259 9.10 5.62 -29.40
N TYR A 260 8.62 5.52 -30.64
CA TYR A 260 9.51 5.20 -31.74
C TYR A 260 10.46 6.38 -31.91
N GLY A 261 11.77 6.12 -31.84
CA GLY A 261 12.74 7.11 -32.27
C GLY A 261 12.45 7.46 -33.73
N TYR A 262 12.24 8.75 -34.03
CA TYR A 262 12.46 9.21 -35.39
C TYR A 262 13.88 8.78 -35.76
N ASN A 263 14.01 7.95 -36.80
CA ASN A 263 15.24 7.35 -37.37
C ASN A 263 15.49 5.88 -36.96
N ASP A 264 14.76 4.95 -37.59
CA ASP A 264 15.26 3.60 -37.94
C ASP A 264 14.47 3.02 -39.13
N ASP A 265 14.14 3.85 -40.13
CA ASP A 265 13.77 3.36 -41.47
C ASP A 265 14.96 3.65 -42.41
N PRO A 266 15.84 2.66 -42.73
CA PRO A 266 16.77 2.77 -43.86
C PRO A 266 16.05 2.77 -45.22
N HIS A 267 14.72 2.67 -45.22
CA HIS A 267 13.88 2.59 -46.42
C HIS A 267 12.89 3.75 -46.52
N GLY A 268 13.23 4.91 -45.96
CA GLY A 268 12.58 6.19 -46.26
C GLY A 268 13.22 6.89 -47.47
N GLY A 269 13.30 6.21 -48.62
CA GLY A 269 13.64 6.90 -49.88
C GLY A 269 12.46 7.78 -50.31
N PRO A 270 12.70 9.02 -50.82
CA PRO A 270 11.61 9.86 -51.29
C PRO A 270 10.84 9.13 -52.38
N GLN A 271 9.53 8.98 -52.17
CA GLN A 271 8.62 8.40 -53.15
C GLN A 271 8.63 9.31 -54.39
N PRO A 272 9.08 8.84 -55.56
CA PRO A 272 9.14 9.70 -56.72
C PRO A 272 7.72 9.98 -57.20
N ASP A 273 7.39 11.28 -57.28
CA ASP A 273 6.17 11.80 -57.86
C ASP A 273 5.85 11.10 -59.18
N SER A 274 4.68 10.46 -59.24
CA SER A 274 4.14 9.90 -60.47
C SER A 274 3.58 11.02 -61.35
N GLY A 275 4.48 11.81 -61.93
CA GLY A 275 4.22 12.68 -63.09
C GLY A 275 4.39 11.90 -64.41
N PRO A 276 3.68 12.28 -65.49
CA PRO A 276 3.41 11.40 -66.61
C PRO A 276 4.65 11.12 -67.47
N ALA A 277 4.88 9.84 -67.76
CA ALA A 277 6.01 9.38 -68.57
C ALA A 277 5.90 9.84 -70.05
N PRO A 278 6.94 10.46 -70.63
CA PRO A 278 6.95 10.78 -72.05
C PRO A 278 7.42 9.59 -72.89
N GLY A 279 6.60 9.22 -73.87
CA GLY A 279 7.06 8.68 -75.15
C GLY A 279 7.58 7.23 -75.19
N LYS A 280 6.68 6.28 -75.46
CA LYS A 280 7.01 5.12 -76.30
C LYS A 280 6.12 5.11 -77.54
N LYS A 281 6.75 5.17 -78.72
CA LYS A 281 6.12 5.05 -80.05
C LYS A 281 5.33 3.72 -80.15
N PRO A 282 4.22 3.70 -80.91
CA PRO A 282 3.32 2.55 -80.95
C PRO A 282 3.89 1.41 -81.80
N ALA A 283 3.88 0.19 -81.27
CA ALA A 283 4.09 -1.02 -82.04
C ALA A 283 2.77 -1.43 -82.72
N ALA A 284 2.85 -1.75 -84.01
CA ALA A 284 1.74 -2.01 -84.91
C ALA A 284 0.88 -3.24 -84.50
N LYS A 285 -0.44 -3.14 -84.70
CA LYS A 285 -1.40 -4.24 -84.60
C LYS A 285 -1.15 -5.29 -85.69
N PRO A 286 -1.23 -6.59 -85.41
CA PRO A 286 -1.36 -7.59 -86.47
C PRO A 286 -2.81 -7.58 -87.02
N ALA A 287 -2.89 -7.68 -88.35
CA ALA A 287 -4.13 -7.73 -89.12
C ALA A 287 -4.91 -9.02 -88.84
N ALA A 288 -6.22 -8.88 -88.68
CA ALA A 288 -7.17 -9.99 -88.61
C ALA A 288 -7.31 -10.67 -89.98
N THR A 289 -7.35 -12.00 -89.96
CA THR A 289 -7.59 -12.86 -91.12
C THR A 289 -9.03 -12.75 -91.61
N ALA A 290 -9.19 -12.75 -92.93
CA ALA A 290 -10.43 -12.58 -93.67
C ALA A 290 -11.46 -13.71 -93.46
N VAL A 291 -12.72 -13.35 -93.68
CA VAL A 291 -13.75 -14.20 -94.31
C VAL A 291 -13.91 -13.68 -95.74
#